data_AF-A0A940RQB6-F1
#
_entry.id   AF-A0A940RQB6-F1
#
_cell.length_a   1.000
_cell.length_b   1.000
_cell.length_c   1.000
_cell.angle_alpha   90.00
_cell.angle_beta   90.00
_cell.angle_gamma   90.00
#
_symmetry.space_group_name_H-M   'P 1'
#
loop_
_entity.id
_entity.type
_entity.pdbx_description
1 polymer ?
#
loop_
_entity_poly.entity_id
_entity_poly.type
_entity_poly.pdbx_seq_one_letter_code
_entity_poly.pdbx_strand_id
1 'polypeptide(L)'
;MKAFSRVILVLLVLFSALHAFYFISNGQKLQSALASLGFGLMAYGSWREERRGADGTPLVRDRRARGVSMLGMVLVTAYFVLRFTGP
;
A
#
# COMPACT_ATOMS: atom_id res chain seq x y z
N MET A 1 -7.10 7.06 -18.37
CA MET A 1 -6.15 6.48 -17.39
C MET A 1 -6.40 6.89 -15.92
N LYS A 2 -7.04 8.04 -15.60
CA LYS A 2 -7.30 8.47 -14.21
C LYS A 2 -8.17 7.49 -13.38
N ALA A 3 -9.18 6.86 -14.00
CA ALA A 3 -10.06 5.92 -13.30
C ALA A 3 -9.31 4.67 -12.79
N PHE A 4 -8.36 4.14 -13.57
CA PHE A 4 -7.60 2.95 -13.20
C PHE A 4 -6.70 3.19 -11.97
N SER A 5 -6.01 4.33 -11.89
CA SER A 5 -5.22 4.70 -10.70
C SER A 5 -6.09 4.80 -9.45
N ARG A 6 -7.28 5.40 -9.55
CA ARG A 6 -8.20 5.52 -8.42
C ARG A 6 -8.72 4.17 -7.95
N VAL A 7 -9.05 3.28 -8.87
CA VAL A 7 -9.47 1.90 -8.53
C VAL A 7 -8.38 1.19 -7.76
N ILE A 8 -7.11 1.27 -8.22
CA ILE A 8 -5.98 0.68 -7.50
C ILE A 8 -5.85 1.29 -6.11
N LEU A 9 -5.89 2.62 -5.99
CA LEU A 9 -5.79 3.30 -4.70
C LEU A 9 -6.89 2.86 -3.73
N VAL A 10 -8.13 2.77 -4.20
CA VAL A 10 -9.26 2.27 -3.39
C VAL A 10 -9.01 0.83 -2.94
N LEU A 11 -8.56 -0.05 -3.84
CA LEU A 11 -8.22 -1.43 -3.49
C LEU A 11 -7.12 -1.50 -2.43
N LEU A 12 -6.05 -0.73 -2.58
CA LEU A 12 -4.95 -0.68 -1.61
C LEU A 12 -5.43 -0.21 -0.23
N VAL A 13 -6.30 0.80 -0.18
CA VAL A 13 -6.91 1.27 1.08
C VAL A 13 -7.78 0.18 1.69
N LEU A 14 -8.64 -0.47 0.90
CA LEU A 14 -9.51 -1.55 1.38
C LEU A 14 -8.70 -2.73 1.91
N PHE A 15 -7.65 -3.15 1.21
CA PHE A 15 -6.77 -4.23 1.68
C PHE A 15 -6.00 -3.84 2.93
N SER A 16 -5.53 -2.60 3.04
CA SER A 16 -4.85 -2.11 4.24
C SER A 16 -5.79 -2.13 5.46
N ALA A 17 -7.01 -1.64 5.30
CA ALA A 17 -8.03 -1.62 6.35
C ALA A 17 -8.48 -3.02 6.76
N LEU A 18 -8.71 -3.92 5.80
CA LEU A 18 -9.09 -5.30 6.06
C LEU A 18 -8.01 -6.04 6.87
N HIS A 19 -6.73 -5.87 6.50
CA HIS A 19 -5.63 -6.50 7.24
C HIS A 19 -5.38 -5.83 8.60
N ALA A 20 -5.66 -4.53 8.75
CA ALA A 20 -5.64 -3.87 10.06
C ALA A 20 -6.74 -4.44 10.97
N PHE A 21 -7.94 -4.64 10.43
CA PHE A 21 -9.03 -5.27 11.15
C PHE A 21 -8.65 -6.69 11.59
N TYR A 22 -8.12 -7.51 10.69
CA TYR A 22 -7.64 -8.85 11.05
C TYR A 22 -6.50 -8.85 12.07
N PHE A 23 -5.61 -7.86 12.00
CA PHE A 23 -4.55 -7.70 13.00
C PHE A 23 -5.14 -7.46 14.39
N ILE A 24 -6.16 -6.59 14.50
CA ILE A 24 -6.80 -6.28 15.78
C ILE A 24 -7.68 -7.44 16.26
N SER A 25 -8.48 -8.04 15.36
CA SER A 25 -9.47 -9.06 15.71
C SER A 25 -8.86 -10.44 15.99
N ASN A 26 -7.78 -10.81 15.30
CA ASN A 26 -7.22 -12.17 15.32
C ASN A 26 -5.92 -12.29 16.13
N GLY A 27 -5.67 -11.39 17.07
CA GLY A 27 -4.56 -11.50 18.03
C GLY A 27 -3.21 -11.04 17.50
N GLN A 28 -3.17 -9.97 16.71
CA GLN A 28 -1.94 -9.27 16.33
C GLN A 28 -0.92 -10.11 15.54
N LYS A 29 -1.39 -10.92 14.60
CA LYS A 29 -0.49 -11.71 13.73
C LYS A 29 0.42 -10.79 12.91
N LEU A 30 1.73 -11.02 13.00
CA LEU A 30 2.75 -10.26 12.26
C LEU A 30 2.44 -10.20 10.76
N GLN A 31 1.95 -11.29 10.17
CA GLN A 31 1.53 -11.36 8.77
C GLN A 31 0.48 -10.28 8.43
N SER A 32 -0.55 -10.13 9.25
CA SER A 32 -1.61 -9.14 9.04
C SER A 32 -1.10 -7.70 9.24
N ALA A 33 -0.17 -7.48 10.17
CA ALA A 33 0.49 -6.18 10.31
C ALA A 33 1.29 -5.80 9.06
N LEU A 34 2.11 -6.72 8.55
CA LEU A 34 2.93 -6.51 7.35
C LEU A 34 2.07 -6.22 6.12
N ALA A 35 0.97 -6.96 5.95
CA ALA A 35 0.04 -6.70 4.85
C ALA A 35 -0.64 -5.33 5.00
N SER A 36 -1.13 -5.00 6.19
CA SER A 36 -1.80 -3.71 6.45
C SER A 36 -0.89 -2.52 6.16
N LEU A 37 0.33 -2.56 6.72
CA LEU A 37 1.35 -1.52 6.50
C LEU A 37 1.80 -1.49 5.03
N GLY A 38 2.01 -2.65 4.42
CA GLY A 38 2.43 -2.77 3.03
C GLY A 38 1.45 -2.12 2.05
N PHE A 39 0.17 -2.49 2.14
CA PHE A 39 -0.88 -1.88 1.32
C PHE A 39 -1.11 -0.40 1.66
N GLY A 40 -0.97 -0.01 2.93
CA GLY A 40 -1.11 1.39 3.36
C GLY A 40 -0.01 2.29 2.80
N LEU A 41 1.24 1.82 2.79
CA LEU A 41 2.38 2.55 2.22
C LEU A 41 2.26 2.68 0.70
N MET A 42 1.82 1.63 0.00
CA MET A 42 1.49 1.71 -1.43
C MET A 42 0.37 2.70 -1.71
N ALA A 43 -0.70 2.69 -0.90
CA ALA A 43 -1.82 3.63 -1.05
C ALA A 43 -1.33 5.07 -0.86
N TYR A 44 -0.51 5.32 0.16
CA TYR A 44 0.06 6.64 0.43
C TYR A 44 0.96 7.13 -0.71
N GLY A 45 1.86 6.27 -1.21
CA GLY A 45 2.72 6.62 -2.33
C GLY A 45 1.93 6.85 -3.63
N SER A 46 0.93 6.02 -3.92
CA SER A 46 0.04 6.20 -5.07
C SER A 46 -0.79 7.48 -4.97
N TRP A 47 -1.28 7.82 -3.77
CA TRP A 47 -2.03 9.06 -3.54
C TRP A 47 -1.17 10.30 -3.71
N ARG A 48 0.07 10.25 -3.21
CA ARG A 48 1.07 11.32 -3.39
C ARG A 48 1.45 11.49 -4.86
N GLU A 49 1.62 10.40 -5.61
CA GLU A 49 1.89 10.46 -7.05
C GLU A 49 0.68 10.94 -7.87
N GLU A 50 -0.56 10.69 -7.41
CA GLU A 50 -1.78 11.16 -8.07
C GLU A 50 -2.04 12.67 -7.83
N ARG A 51 -1.47 13.26 -6.77
CA ARG A 51 -1.44 14.72 -6.54
C ARG A 51 -0.52 15.42 -7.56
N ARG A 52 -0.89 15.36 -8.83
CA ARG A 52 -0.38 16.22 -9.92
C ARG A 52 -0.95 17.62 -9.76
N GLY A 53 -0.24 18.63 -10.27
CA GLY A 53 -0.74 20.01 -10.28
C GLY A 53 -2.04 20.15 -11.07
N ALA A 54 -2.76 21.25 -10.85
CA ALA A 54 -3.99 21.59 -11.56
C ALA A 54 -3.83 21.51 -13.09
N ASP A 55 -2.59 21.67 -13.56
CA ASP A 55 -2.18 21.77 -14.97
C ASP A 55 -1.80 20.40 -15.57
N GLY A 56 -1.95 19.30 -14.81
CA GLY A 56 -1.63 17.94 -15.25
C GLY A 56 -0.14 17.59 -15.24
N THR A 57 0.73 18.53 -14.88
CA THR A 57 2.17 18.33 -14.71
C THR A 57 2.48 17.65 -13.36
N PRO A 58 3.43 16.71 -13.31
CA PRO A 58 3.93 16.20 -12.04
C PRO A 58 4.61 17.35 -11.28
N LEU A 59 4.06 17.76 -10.13
CA LEU A 59 4.73 18.67 -9.21
C LEU A 59 5.89 17.90 -8.58
N VAL A 60 7.01 17.81 -9.30
CA VAL A 60 8.22 17.09 -8.92
C VAL A 60 7.98 15.57 -8.81
N ARG A 61 8.78 14.79 -9.52
CA ARG A 61 8.82 13.32 -9.35
C ARG A 61 9.23 13.02 -7.91
N ASP A 62 8.26 12.81 -7.03
CA ASP A 62 8.50 12.63 -5.59
C ASP A 62 9.19 11.28 -5.36
N ARG A 63 10.52 11.30 -5.37
CA ARG A 63 11.36 10.12 -5.13
C ARG A 63 11.01 9.46 -3.78
N ARG A 64 10.50 10.22 -2.81
CA ARG A 64 10.08 9.67 -1.51
C ARG A 64 8.78 8.90 -1.65
N ALA A 65 7.77 9.42 -2.36
CA ALA A 65 6.53 8.69 -2.62
C ALA A 65 6.78 7.35 -3.30
N ARG A 66 7.70 7.32 -4.29
CA ARG A 66 8.10 6.09 -4.97
C ARG A 66 8.86 5.13 -4.06
N GLY A 67 9.77 5.64 -3.23
CA GLY A 67 10.48 4.84 -2.23
C GLY A 67 9.52 4.22 -1.21
N VAL A 68 8.52 4.97 -0.77
CA VAL A 68 7.48 4.49 0.17
C VAL A 68 6.61 3.40 -0.47
N SER A 69 6.19 3.57 -1.73
CA SER A 69 5.49 2.50 -2.46
C SER A 69 6.33 1.24 -2.61
N MET A 70 7.64 1.37 -2.87
CA MET A 70 8.57 0.24 -2.92
C MET A 70 8.69 -0.47 -1.58
N LEU A 71 8.80 0.26 -0.47
CA LEU A 71 8.78 -0.33 0.86
C LEU A 71 7.46 -1.07 1.12
N GLY A 72 6.34 -0.49 0.68
CA GLY A 72 5.04 -1.16 0.69
C GLY A 72 5.07 -2.50 -0.04
N MET A 73 5.66 -2.54 -1.25
CA MET A 73 5.86 -3.79 -2.01
C MET A 73 6.71 -4.81 -1.27
N VAL A 74 7.82 -4.40 -0.67
CA VAL A 74 8.68 -5.31 0.10
C VAL A 74 7.89 -5.92 1.27
N LEU A 75 7.09 -5.14 1.99
CA LEU A 75 6.29 -5.63 3.11
C LEU A 75 5.17 -6.59 2.67
N VAL A 76 4.49 -6.29 1.56
CA VAL A 76 3.49 -7.20 0.99
C VAL A 76 4.15 -8.50 0.53
N THR A 77 5.31 -8.43 -0.13
CA THR A 77 6.08 -9.63 -0.51
C THR A 77 6.50 -10.44 0.72
N ALA A 78 6.99 -9.79 1.78
CA ALA A 78 7.34 -10.45 3.02
C ALA A 78 6.12 -11.13 3.68
N TYR A 79 4.95 -10.48 3.64
CA TYR A 79 3.69 -11.09 4.04
C TYR A 79 3.39 -12.36 3.23
N PHE A 80 3.47 -12.30 1.89
CA PHE A 80 3.23 -13.46 1.03
C PHE A 80 4.21 -14.59 1.35
N VAL A 81 5.50 -14.30 1.47
CA VAL A 81 6.50 -15.29 1.86
C VAL A 81 6.11 -15.93 3.19
N LEU A 82 5.91 -15.15 4.25
CA LEU A 82 5.53 -15.69 5.57
C LEU A 82 4.21 -16.47 5.56
N ARG A 83 3.27 -16.11 4.68
CA ARG A 83 1.97 -16.78 4.56
C ARG A 83 2.05 -18.12 3.83
N PHE A 84 2.93 -18.24 2.84
CA PHE A 84 3.02 -19.41 1.94
C PHE A 84 4.26 -20.30 2.19
N THR A 85 5.26 -19.80 2.93
CA THR A 85 6.45 -20.56 3.34
C THR A 85 6.55 -20.75 4.85
N GLY A 86 5.62 -20.18 5.63
CA GLY A 86 5.50 -20.49 7.05
C GLY A 86 4.85 -21.87 7.25
N PRO A 87 5.25 -22.63 8.30
CA PRO A 87 4.66 -23.92 8.63
C PRO A 87 3.16 -23.82 9.00
#